data_AF-A0A9D8KW99-F1
#
_entry.id   AF-A0A9D8KW99-F1
#
_cell.length_a   1.000
_cell.length_b   1.000
_cell.length_c   1.000
_cell.angle_alpha   90.00
_cell.angle_beta   90.00
_cell.angle_gamma   90.00
#
_symmetry.space_group_name_H-M   'P 1'
#
loop_
_entity.id
_entity.type
_entity.pdbx_description
1 polymer ?
#
loop_
_entity_poly.entity_id
_entity_poly.type
_entity_poly.pdbx_seq_one_letter_code
_entity_poly.pdbx_strand_id
1 'polypeptide(L)'
;MADSNDIPPSKPAGLGRILSRRQSMAEPTAPAASAPASHGHGAAPLQRMFAQAHAPEALLHAFAQGMSSLPGELGDLGRLLQSAYERQEWERYGRLLRQLIDKYIRTIELEPAHGGNGEAERLRDMLRNTLGAVLSSLLQQAPELETQARRMGEELRGWRSGQSLEPVEQHLRELCHQVGVRNDVLHEQHDLLLNLFDLLLQNIAELIDGGSWLHGQIGNVRQMLAGPLDRTSLERTRNDLREVIYRQGVLKQGIDESKAAMRDLMVDFVEQVDGMASQTGEYHDRIASYAVAVRQARSLADLGQLLQSVLQDTARLQSQALRARDRLSSARAEALAAEQRVQQLERELEEAGSQLRTDPLTGALNRRGLQELLADAMGAARAPLGIAMLDLDHFSQTKADYGHAGGDHA
;
A
#
# COMPACT_ATOMS: atom_id res chain seq x y z
N MET A 1 31.01 12.51 -27.27
CA MET A 1 29.93 13.38 -26.75
C MET A 1 29.31 12.59 -25.60
N ALA A 2 29.88 12.68 -24.40
CA ALA A 2 29.46 13.56 -23.28
C ALA A 2 28.04 13.19 -22.78
N ASP A 3 27.72 12.88 -21.52
CA ASP A 3 28.39 12.81 -20.20
C ASP A 3 27.52 11.86 -19.34
N SER A 4 28.07 10.89 -18.59
CA SER A 4 28.46 10.95 -17.16
C SER A 4 27.31 11.13 -16.14
N ASN A 5 26.98 10.07 -15.37
CA ASN A 5 27.13 10.05 -13.90
C ASN A 5 26.64 8.75 -13.23
N ASP A 6 27.61 8.01 -12.69
CA ASP A 6 27.53 7.12 -11.52
C ASP A 6 27.49 7.94 -10.22
N ILE A 7 26.60 7.62 -9.25
CA ILE A 7 26.84 7.68 -7.78
C ILE A 7 25.83 6.72 -7.06
N PRO A 8 26.24 5.91 -6.05
CA PRO A 8 25.44 4.82 -5.45
C PRO A 8 24.59 5.24 -4.22
N PRO A 9 23.65 4.40 -3.73
CA PRO A 9 22.83 4.72 -2.55
C PRO A 9 23.51 4.33 -1.22
N SER A 10 23.61 5.31 -0.31
CA SER A 10 24.02 5.16 1.08
C SER A 10 22.83 4.90 2.02
N LYS A 11 23.01 3.98 2.97
CA LYS A 11 22.11 3.56 4.06
C LYS A 11 21.48 4.72 4.86
N PRO A 12 20.23 4.58 5.38
CA PRO A 12 19.72 5.43 6.44
C PRO A 12 19.92 4.76 7.82
N ALA A 13 20.66 5.44 8.71
CA ALA A 13 20.76 5.11 10.14
C ALA A 13 19.88 6.08 10.94
N GLY A 14 19.20 5.53 11.94
CA GLY A 14 18.10 6.16 12.67
C GLY A 14 18.46 7.35 13.54
N LEU A 15 17.48 8.25 13.64
CA LEU A 15 17.19 9.21 14.70
C LEU A 15 15.69 9.49 14.54
N GLY A 16 14.80 9.55 15.54
CA GLY A 16 14.90 9.45 16.98
C GLY A 16 13.50 9.79 17.49
N ARG A 17 12.86 8.85 18.19
CA ARG A 17 11.65 9.09 18.99
C ARG A 17 12.06 9.92 20.21
N ILE A 18 11.57 11.16 20.33
CA ILE A 18 11.59 11.92 21.58
C ILE A 18 10.21 12.52 21.77
N LEU A 19 9.38 11.85 22.58
CA LEU A 19 8.34 12.49 23.39
C LEU A 19 8.06 11.56 24.57
N SER A 20 8.55 11.93 25.77
CA SER A 20 7.81 11.72 27.01
C SER A 20 8.49 12.39 28.19
N ARG A 21 7.68 13.25 28.82
CA ARG A 21 7.60 13.50 30.27
C ARG A 21 8.38 14.66 30.86
N ARG A 22 7.63 15.77 30.94
CA ARG A 22 7.74 16.88 31.88
C ARG A 22 7.62 16.44 33.35
N GLN A 23 8.40 17.14 34.18
CA GLN A 23 8.09 17.70 35.50
C GLN A 23 8.00 16.80 36.75
N SER A 24 8.97 17.00 37.66
CA SER A 24 8.69 17.26 39.07
C SER A 24 9.79 18.12 39.71
N MET A 25 9.34 19.05 40.55
CA MET A 25 10.02 20.16 41.24
C MET A 25 11.24 19.79 42.10
N ALA A 26 12.23 20.69 42.15
CA ALA A 26 12.93 21.14 43.37
C ALA A 26 13.96 22.26 43.06
N GLU A 27 13.79 23.42 43.70
CA GLU A 27 14.84 24.43 43.94
C GLU A 27 15.50 24.14 45.32
N PRO A 28 16.61 24.79 45.74
CA PRO A 28 17.60 25.59 44.99
C PRO A 28 19.06 25.20 45.31
N THR A 29 20.01 25.46 44.41
CA THR A 29 21.42 25.69 44.79
C THR A 29 22.10 26.55 43.71
N ALA A 30 22.54 27.74 44.12
CA ALA A 30 23.55 28.52 43.38
C ALA A 30 24.92 27.82 43.55
N PRO A 31 25.84 27.89 42.57
CA PRO A 31 26.58 29.14 42.34
C PRO A 31 26.97 29.44 40.88
N ALA A 32 27.49 30.66 40.71
CA ALA A 32 28.35 31.14 39.61
C ALA A 32 27.68 31.42 38.26
N ALA A 33 27.14 32.65 38.15
CA ALA A 33 27.00 33.34 36.89
C ALA A 33 28.38 33.48 36.22
N SER A 34 28.60 32.72 35.15
CA SER A 34 29.65 32.98 34.17
C SER A 34 29.21 34.15 33.31
N ALA A 35 29.83 35.31 33.54
CA ALA A 35 29.70 36.46 32.66
C ALA A 35 30.23 36.12 31.25
N PRO A 36 29.64 36.67 30.17
CA PRO A 36 30.11 36.42 28.82
C PRO A 36 31.52 36.98 28.65
N ALA A 37 32.39 36.18 28.04
CA ALA A 37 33.77 36.55 27.74
C ALA A 37 33.81 37.86 26.95
N SER A 38 34.23 38.94 27.61
CA SER A 38 34.54 40.20 26.96
C SER A 38 35.88 40.05 26.25
N HIS A 39 35.86 40.11 24.91
CA HIS A 39 37.04 40.47 24.13
C HIS A 39 37.40 41.94 24.42
N GLY A 40 37.91 42.20 25.62
CA GLY A 40 38.24 43.50 26.16
C GLY A 40 39.74 43.63 26.38
N HIS A 41 40.53 43.59 25.31
CA HIS A 41 41.95 43.97 25.35
C HIS A 41 42.12 45.20 24.44
N GLY A 42 41.72 46.38 24.93
CA GLY A 42 41.99 47.66 24.24
C GLY A 42 41.21 48.90 24.71
N ALA A 43 39.98 48.77 25.24
CA ALA A 43 39.12 49.93 25.47
C ALA A 43 39.43 50.73 26.77
N ALA A 44 39.83 50.07 27.85
CA ALA A 44 39.98 50.70 29.17
C ALA A 44 41.10 51.77 29.28
N PRO A 45 42.28 51.61 28.64
CA PRO A 45 43.33 52.65 28.65
C PRO A 45 42.91 53.90 27.87
N LEU A 46 42.31 53.71 26.69
CA LEU A 46 41.87 54.82 25.83
C LEU A 46 40.75 55.63 26.48
N GLN A 47 39.77 54.97 27.11
CA GLN A 47 38.69 55.67 27.82
C GLN A 47 39.22 56.61 28.93
N ARG A 48 40.27 56.21 29.65
CA ARG A 48 40.89 57.08 30.67
C ARG A 48 41.64 58.28 30.05
N MET A 49 42.27 58.09 28.90
CA MET A 49 43.00 59.15 28.20
C MET A 49 42.05 60.25 27.68
N PHE A 50 40.90 59.87 27.13
CA PHE A 50 39.90 60.83 26.67
C PHE A 50 39.12 61.47 27.82
N ALA A 51 38.94 60.79 28.95
CA ALA A 51 38.19 61.31 30.11
C ALA A 51 38.83 62.58 30.74
N GLN A 52 40.14 62.78 30.58
CA GLN A 52 40.87 63.94 31.12
C GLN A 52 41.05 65.09 30.11
N ALA A 53 40.61 64.90 28.86
CA ALA A 53 40.76 65.88 27.79
C ALA A 53 39.49 66.73 27.65
N HIS A 54 39.53 67.95 28.20
CA HIS A 54 38.38 68.88 28.16
C HIS A 54 38.56 70.07 27.21
N ALA A 55 39.65 70.10 26.45
CA ALA A 55 39.95 71.15 25.47
C ALA A 55 40.27 70.53 24.10
N PRO A 56 40.00 71.24 22.99
CA PRO A 56 40.24 70.73 21.63
C PRO A 56 41.67 70.24 21.39
N GLU A 57 42.69 70.98 21.85
CA GLU A 57 44.08 70.55 21.68
C GLU A 57 44.39 69.28 22.50
N ALA A 58 43.88 69.21 23.72
CA ALA A 58 44.04 68.04 24.58
C ALA A 58 43.40 66.78 23.98
N LEU A 59 42.27 66.91 23.26
CA LEU A 59 41.63 65.81 22.55
C LEU A 59 42.46 65.32 21.37
N LEU A 60 43.06 66.22 20.59
CA LEU A 60 43.94 65.87 19.48
C LEU A 60 45.22 65.18 19.97
N HIS A 61 45.78 65.64 21.09
CA HIS A 61 46.91 64.98 21.73
C HIS A 61 46.54 63.58 22.21
N ALA A 62 45.43 63.44 22.94
CA ALA A 62 44.95 62.15 23.43
C ALA A 62 44.68 61.16 22.28
N PHE A 63 44.14 61.64 21.16
CA PHE A 63 43.93 60.84 19.95
C PHE A 63 45.25 60.35 19.33
N ALA A 64 46.22 61.25 19.14
CA ALA A 64 47.53 60.89 18.58
C ALA A 64 48.28 59.88 19.47
N GLN A 65 48.22 60.08 20.79
CA GLN A 65 48.84 59.20 21.78
C GLN A 65 48.12 57.84 21.86
N GLY A 66 46.79 57.82 21.76
CA GLY A 66 46.02 56.58 21.69
C GLY A 66 46.37 55.78 20.44
N MET A 67 46.48 56.46 19.30
CA MET A 67 46.87 55.87 18.02
C MET A 67 48.32 55.32 18.04
N SER A 68 49.27 56.02 18.66
CA SER A 68 50.67 55.59 18.71
C SER A 68 50.89 54.31 19.54
N SER A 69 49.93 53.98 20.42
CA SER A 69 49.91 52.73 21.19
C SER A 69 49.46 51.50 20.38
N LEU A 70 48.89 51.70 19.17
CA LEU A 70 48.46 50.60 18.31
C LEU A 70 49.65 49.99 17.55
N PRO A 71 49.66 48.67 17.28
CA PRO A 71 50.70 48.03 16.49
C PRO A 71 50.56 48.36 14.98
N GLY A 72 51.68 48.26 14.26
CA GLY A 72 51.72 48.41 12.80
C GLY A 72 51.57 49.86 12.31
N GLU A 73 51.07 50.01 11.08
CA GLU A 73 50.99 51.30 10.39
C GLU A 73 50.10 52.34 11.11
N LEU A 74 49.09 51.90 11.88
CA LEU A 74 48.27 52.80 12.71
C LEU A 74 49.11 53.43 13.84
N GLY A 75 50.02 52.65 14.43
CA GLY A 75 51.00 53.14 15.40
C GLY A 75 51.99 54.13 14.81
N ASP A 76 52.47 53.87 13.60
CA ASP A 76 53.34 54.78 12.86
C ASP A 76 52.64 56.11 12.56
N LEU A 77 51.38 56.05 12.12
CA LEU A 77 50.58 57.23 11.85
C LEU A 77 50.26 58.01 13.14
N GLY A 78 50.02 57.31 14.26
CA GLY A 78 49.88 57.91 15.58
C GLY A 78 51.11 58.67 16.05
N ARG A 79 52.32 58.11 15.86
CA ARG A 79 53.58 58.81 16.15
C ARG A 79 53.77 60.06 15.27
N LEU A 80 53.40 59.98 13.99
CA LEU A 80 53.46 61.13 13.09
C LEU A 80 52.47 62.25 13.49
N LEU A 81 51.26 61.88 13.93
CA LEU A 81 50.29 62.82 14.49
C LEU A 81 50.81 63.47 15.77
N GLN A 82 51.43 62.69 16.67
CA GLN A 82 52.00 63.20 17.91
C GLN A 82 53.14 64.20 17.63
N SER A 83 54.04 63.88 16.71
CA SER A 83 55.11 64.78 16.29
C SER A 83 54.60 66.07 15.65
N ALA A 84 53.53 66.00 14.84
CA ALA A 84 52.92 67.19 14.25
C ALA A 84 52.24 68.07 15.31
N TYR A 85 51.64 67.47 16.34
CA TYR A 85 51.06 68.19 17.48
C TYR A 85 52.14 68.91 18.30
N GLU A 86 53.23 68.23 18.67
CA GLU A 86 54.33 68.81 19.46
C GLU A 86 54.97 70.02 18.75
N ARG A 87 55.00 70.00 17.41
CA ARG A 87 55.55 71.07 16.57
C ARG A 87 54.51 72.12 16.16
N GLN A 88 53.26 71.99 16.59
CA GLN A 88 52.12 72.84 16.21
C GLN A 88 51.92 72.96 14.68
N GLU A 89 52.26 71.91 13.93
CA GLU A 89 52.13 71.83 12.45
C GLU A 89 50.71 71.38 12.04
N TRP A 90 49.70 72.23 12.23
CA TRP A 90 48.29 71.87 12.07
C TRP A 90 47.88 71.40 10.65
N GLU A 91 48.47 71.97 9.60
CA GLU A 91 48.21 71.49 8.22
C GLU A 91 48.66 70.04 8.01
N ARG A 92 49.82 69.70 8.58
CA ARG A 92 50.37 68.35 8.49
C ARG A 92 49.54 67.38 9.31
N TYR A 93 49.10 67.81 10.50
CA TYR A 93 48.19 67.04 11.33
C TYR A 93 46.86 66.75 10.59
N GLY A 94 46.29 67.75 9.92
CA GLY A 94 45.08 67.59 9.11
C GLY A 94 45.26 66.64 7.92
N ARG A 95 46.41 66.68 7.22
CA ARG A 95 46.72 65.73 6.13
C ARG A 95 46.79 64.29 6.63
N LEU A 96 47.39 64.05 7.81
CA LEU A 96 47.49 62.73 8.42
C LEU A 96 46.12 62.20 8.88
N LEU A 97 45.26 63.05 9.45
CA LEU A 97 43.87 62.67 9.78
C LEU A 97 43.09 62.28 8.53
N ARG A 98 43.25 63.02 7.42
CA ARG A 98 42.60 62.66 6.15
C ARG A 98 43.10 61.33 5.61
N GLN A 99 44.41 61.08 5.67
CA GLN A 99 44.98 59.78 5.29
C GLN A 99 44.44 58.63 6.15
N LEU A 100 44.21 58.86 7.45
CA LEU A 100 43.57 57.89 8.34
C LEU A 100 42.12 57.63 7.92
N ILE A 101 41.35 58.68 7.61
CA ILE A 101 39.97 58.54 7.13
C ILE A 101 39.94 57.75 5.81
N ASP A 102 40.77 58.12 4.84
CA ASP A 102 40.74 57.53 3.51
C ASP A 102 41.26 56.08 3.50
N LYS A 103 42.26 55.77 4.34
CA LYS A 103 42.88 54.43 4.37
C LYS A 103 42.17 53.44 5.28
N TYR A 104 41.58 53.90 6.38
CA TYR A 104 41.08 53.03 7.45
C TYR A 104 39.60 53.23 7.83
N ILE A 105 38.98 54.37 7.49
CA ILE A 105 37.57 54.63 7.83
C ILE A 105 36.66 54.47 6.60
N ARG A 106 37.08 54.92 5.42
CA ARG A 106 36.35 54.69 4.15
C ARG A 106 36.42 53.24 3.65
N THR A 107 37.37 52.45 4.14
CA THR A 107 37.53 51.01 3.87
C THR A 107 36.81 50.12 4.87
N ILE A 108 36.27 50.69 5.96
CA ILE A 108 35.22 50.02 6.73
C ILE A 108 33.95 50.23 5.92
N GLU A 109 33.74 49.34 4.95
CA GLU A 109 32.40 49.09 4.44
C GLU A 109 31.55 48.76 5.67
N LEU A 110 30.70 49.70 6.09
CA LEU A 110 29.45 49.31 6.73
C LEU A 110 28.77 48.45 5.67
N GLU A 111 28.97 47.13 5.73
CA GLU A 111 28.18 46.20 4.94
C GLU A 111 26.73 46.65 5.09
N PRO A 112 26.05 47.07 4.02
CA PRO A 112 24.62 47.20 4.12
C PRO A 112 24.14 45.77 4.33
N ALA A 113 23.48 45.48 5.45
CA ALA A 113 23.02 44.15 5.85
C ALA A 113 22.21 43.42 4.76
N HIS A 114 22.89 42.86 3.76
CA HIS A 114 22.30 42.15 2.62
C HIS A 114 22.54 40.64 2.70
N GLY A 115 23.01 40.12 3.84
CA GLY A 115 23.19 38.68 4.04
C GLY A 115 22.02 37.96 4.73
N GLY A 116 21.20 38.64 5.54
CA GLY A 116 20.19 37.97 6.39
C GLY A 116 18.83 37.72 5.74
N ASN A 117 18.43 38.50 4.73
CA ASN A 117 17.11 38.40 4.13
C ASN A 117 16.98 37.27 3.11
N GLY A 118 18.07 36.88 2.43
CA GLY A 118 18.01 35.88 1.36
C GLY A 118 17.63 34.48 1.84
N GLU A 119 18.15 34.04 2.99
CA GLU A 119 17.83 32.72 3.54
C GLU A 119 16.44 32.67 4.16
N ALA A 120 16.04 33.70 4.91
CA ALA A 120 14.71 33.80 5.48
C ALA A 120 13.62 33.91 4.39
N GLU A 121 13.87 34.67 3.32
CA GLU A 121 12.96 34.79 2.17
C GLU A 121 12.91 33.50 1.35
N ARG A 122 14.04 32.79 1.18
CA ARG A 122 14.05 31.45 0.58
C ARG A 122 13.26 30.44 1.40
N LEU A 123 13.46 30.40 2.72
CA LEU A 123 12.74 29.50 3.62
C LEU A 123 11.23 29.79 3.57
N ARG A 124 10.85 31.07 3.58
CA ARG A 124 9.46 31.52 3.40
C ARG A 124 8.88 31.00 2.08
N ASP A 125 9.58 31.16 0.96
CA ASP A 125 9.08 30.72 -0.34
C ASP A 125 8.99 29.18 -0.45
N MET A 126 9.91 28.45 0.18
CA MET A 126 9.83 26.99 0.32
C MET A 126 8.62 26.57 1.15
N LEU A 127 8.44 27.14 2.35
CA LEU A 127 7.29 26.87 3.23
C LEU A 127 5.96 27.24 2.58
N ARG A 128 5.91 28.35 1.86
CA ARG A 128 4.75 28.77 1.08
C ARG A 128 4.36 27.70 0.05
N ASN A 129 5.34 27.18 -0.70
CA ASN A 129 5.07 26.19 -1.73
C ASN A 129 4.66 24.83 -1.10
N THR A 130 5.28 24.40 0.00
CA THR A 130 4.88 23.16 0.68
C THR A 130 3.49 23.26 1.30
N LEU A 131 3.18 24.34 2.01
CA LEU A 131 1.87 24.51 2.67
C LEU A 131 0.77 24.86 1.66
N GLY A 132 1.01 25.82 0.77
CA GLY A 132 -0.01 26.37 -0.11
C GLY A 132 -0.23 25.63 -1.43
N ALA A 133 0.72 24.78 -1.87
CA ALA A 133 0.57 23.99 -3.09
C ALA A 133 0.55 22.49 -2.80
N VAL A 134 1.59 21.96 -2.13
CA VAL A 134 1.71 20.50 -1.91
C VAL A 134 0.66 20.01 -0.91
N LEU A 135 0.59 20.61 0.27
CA LEU A 135 -0.34 20.18 1.32
C LEU A 135 -1.80 20.40 0.90
N SER A 136 -2.10 21.51 0.23
CA SER A 136 -3.42 21.75 -0.37
C SER A 136 -3.81 20.65 -1.37
N SER A 137 -2.88 20.18 -2.22
CA SER A 137 -3.16 19.08 -3.16
C SER A 137 -3.43 17.75 -2.46
N LEU A 138 -2.79 17.49 -1.32
CA LEU A 138 -3.00 16.28 -0.52
C LEU A 138 -4.31 16.33 0.28
N LEU A 139 -4.78 17.53 0.60
CA LEU A 139 -6.00 17.77 1.40
C LEU A 139 -7.26 17.96 0.55
N GLN A 140 -7.26 17.58 -0.73
CA GLN A 140 -8.44 17.71 -1.61
C GLN A 140 -9.72 17.04 -1.06
N GLN A 141 -9.58 16.00 -0.24
CA GLN A 141 -10.71 15.32 0.41
C GLN A 141 -11.16 15.99 1.73
N ALA A 142 -10.62 17.16 2.06
CA ALA A 142 -10.92 17.97 3.24
C ALA A 142 -10.87 19.48 2.88
N PRO A 143 -11.93 20.02 2.25
CA PRO A 143 -11.92 21.38 1.68
C PRO A 143 -11.68 22.49 2.72
N GLU A 144 -12.06 22.26 3.98
CA GLU A 144 -11.80 23.18 5.09
C GLU A 144 -10.29 23.28 5.39
N LEU A 145 -9.61 22.13 5.52
CA LEU A 145 -8.16 22.05 5.78
C LEU A 145 -7.34 22.51 4.57
N GLU A 146 -7.80 22.20 3.35
CA GLU A 146 -7.20 22.69 2.12
C GLU A 146 -7.21 24.22 2.06
N THR A 147 -8.35 24.84 2.39
CA THR A 147 -8.52 26.29 2.40
C THR A 147 -7.61 26.93 3.46
N GLN A 148 -7.50 26.31 4.64
CA GLN A 148 -6.61 26.77 5.70
C GLN A 148 -5.12 26.67 5.30
N ALA A 149 -4.70 25.57 4.68
CA ALA A 149 -3.34 25.40 4.16
C ALA A 149 -2.99 26.44 3.06
N ARG A 150 -3.95 26.72 2.16
CA ARG A 150 -3.79 27.73 1.11
C ARG A 150 -3.68 29.14 1.69
N ARG A 151 -4.54 29.48 2.65
CA ARG A 151 -4.52 30.75 3.37
C ARG A 151 -3.20 30.98 4.10
N MET A 152 -2.65 29.95 4.75
CA MET A 152 -1.33 30.04 5.38
C MET A 152 -0.21 30.28 4.35
N GLY A 153 -0.30 29.69 3.16
CA GLY A 153 0.59 30.03 2.04
C GLY A 153 0.51 31.51 1.65
N GLU A 154 -0.70 32.09 1.62
CA GLU A 154 -0.86 33.51 1.35
C GLU A 154 -0.33 34.41 2.49
N GLU A 155 -0.55 34.02 3.74
CA GLU A 155 0.00 34.70 4.93
C GLU A 155 1.54 34.70 4.89
N LEU A 156 2.15 33.56 4.56
CA LEU A 156 3.60 33.44 4.39
C LEU A 156 4.12 34.26 3.21
N ARG A 157 3.35 34.44 2.12
CA ARG A 157 3.76 35.27 0.97
C ARG A 157 3.97 36.73 1.38
N GLY A 158 3.16 37.23 2.32
CA GLY A 158 3.24 38.61 2.82
C GLY A 158 4.32 38.84 3.89
N TRP A 159 4.83 37.76 4.50
CA TRP A 159 5.79 37.85 5.60
C TRP A 159 7.18 38.34 5.15
N ARG A 160 7.81 39.16 6.00
CA ARG A 160 9.17 39.70 5.81
C ARG A 160 10.02 39.51 7.06
N SER A 161 11.33 39.41 6.85
CA SER A 161 12.33 39.35 7.94
C SER A 161 12.14 40.49 8.94
N GLY A 162 12.07 40.15 10.23
CA GLY A 162 11.78 41.08 11.33
C GLY A 162 10.32 41.16 11.77
N GLN A 163 9.37 40.52 11.06
CA GLN A 163 7.97 40.38 11.51
C GLN A 163 7.78 39.15 12.40
N SER A 164 6.87 39.22 13.39
CA SER A 164 6.54 38.09 14.27
C SER A 164 5.97 36.92 13.47
N LEU A 165 6.40 35.70 13.82
CA LEU A 165 5.91 34.44 13.26
C LEU A 165 4.77 33.82 14.09
N GLU A 166 4.43 34.37 15.26
CA GLU A 166 3.41 33.82 16.17
C GLU A 166 2.07 33.48 15.48
N PRO A 167 1.49 34.34 14.60
CA PRO A 167 0.22 34.02 13.96
C PRO A 167 0.33 32.78 13.05
N VAL A 168 1.41 32.70 12.26
CA VAL A 168 1.66 31.58 11.35
C VAL A 168 1.94 30.31 12.13
N GLU A 169 2.68 30.40 13.24
CA GLU A 169 2.97 29.28 14.12
C GLU A 169 1.70 28.70 14.76
N GLN A 170 0.79 29.57 15.22
CA GLN A 170 -0.49 29.15 15.78
C GLN A 170 -1.37 28.44 14.75
N HIS A 171 -1.50 29.00 13.54
CA HIS A 171 -2.26 28.38 12.46
C HIS A 171 -1.64 27.04 12.00
N LEU A 172 -0.30 26.93 11.97
CA LEU A 172 0.38 25.70 11.63
C LEU A 172 0.17 24.60 12.68
N ARG A 173 0.24 24.94 13.97
CA ARG A 173 -0.05 23.99 15.05
C ARG A 173 -1.48 23.45 14.97
N GLU A 174 -2.44 24.33 14.74
CA GLU A 174 -3.85 23.94 14.57
C GLU A 174 -4.04 23.02 13.37
N LEU A 175 -3.48 23.38 12.21
CA LEU A 175 -3.56 22.57 11.00
C LEU A 175 -2.94 21.17 11.21
N CYS A 176 -1.75 21.11 11.81
CA CYS A 176 -1.08 19.83 12.12
C CYS A 176 -1.94 18.95 13.05
N HIS A 177 -2.59 19.55 14.05
CA HIS A 177 -3.47 18.81 14.95
C HIS A 177 -4.70 18.27 14.21
N GLN A 178 -5.38 19.11 13.43
CA GLN A 178 -6.57 18.73 12.68
C GLN A 178 -6.28 17.67 11.61
N VAL A 179 -5.16 17.78 10.90
CA VAL A 179 -4.69 16.76 9.95
C VAL A 179 -4.40 15.44 10.66
N GLY A 180 -3.76 15.47 11.84
CA GLY A 180 -3.51 14.29 12.66
C GLY A 180 -4.80 13.59 13.06
N VAL A 181 -5.75 14.31 13.65
CA VAL A 181 -7.06 13.76 14.06
C VAL A 181 -7.82 13.18 12.87
N ARG A 182 -7.83 13.87 11.72
CA ARG A 182 -8.47 13.37 10.49
C ARG A 182 -7.81 12.07 10.02
N ASN A 183 -6.49 11.99 10.05
CA ASN A 183 -5.74 10.81 9.65
C ASN A 183 -6.07 9.61 10.55
N ASP A 184 -6.18 9.83 11.85
CA ASP A 184 -6.55 8.78 12.81
C ASP A 184 -7.98 8.26 12.53
N VAL A 185 -8.94 9.15 12.28
CA VAL A 185 -10.31 8.77 11.91
C VAL A 185 -10.35 8.00 10.58
N LEU A 186 -9.56 8.43 9.59
CA LEU A 186 -9.48 7.73 8.29
C LEU A 186 -8.87 6.33 8.45
N HIS A 187 -7.85 6.17 9.30
CA HIS A 187 -7.31 4.86 9.64
C HIS A 187 -8.35 3.98 10.33
N GLU A 188 -9.07 4.50 11.32
CA GLU A 188 -10.12 3.76 12.03
C GLU A 188 -11.25 3.32 11.07
N GLN A 189 -11.69 4.20 10.16
CA GLN A 189 -12.66 3.87 9.12
C GLN A 189 -12.15 2.78 8.17
N HIS A 190 -10.88 2.86 7.80
CA HIS A 190 -10.23 1.86 6.95
C HIS A 190 -10.19 0.49 7.65
N ASP A 191 -9.79 0.46 8.93
CA ASP A 191 -9.74 -0.75 9.73
C ASP A 191 -11.15 -1.36 9.93
N LEU A 192 -12.16 -0.53 10.15
CA LEU A 192 -13.57 -0.97 10.23
C LEU A 192 -14.05 -1.60 8.92
N LEU A 193 -13.72 -1.01 7.77
CA LEU A 193 -14.05 -1.59 6.46
C LEU A 193 -13.37 -2.94 6.23
N LEU A 194 -12.09 -3.06 6.60
CA LEU A 194 -11.35 -4.31 6.52
C LEU A 194 -11.96 -5.39 7.42
N ASN A 195 -12.32 -5.05 8.65
CA ASN A 195 -12.99 -5.96 9.57
C ASN A 195 -14.37 -6.41 9.07
N LEU A 196 -15.17 -5.50 8.49
CA LEU A 196 -16.45 -5.85 7.87
C LEU A 196 -16.26 -6.81 6.69
N PHE A 197 -15.24 -6.57 5.87
CA PHE A 197 -14.92 -7.45 4.75
C PHE A 197 -14.43 -8.82 5.24
N ASP A 198 -13.63 -8.86 6.30
CA ASP A 198 -13.17 -10.09 6.95
C ASP A 198 -14.34 -10.93 7.50
N LEU A 199 -15.31 -10.27 8.16
CA LEU A 199 -16.56 -10.90 8.62
C LEU A 199 -17.38 -11.50 7.46
N LEU A 200 -17.51 -10.78 6.35
CA LEU A 200 -18.20 -11.29 5.16
C LEU A 200 -17.48 -12.52 4.58
N LEU A 201 -16.15 -12.46 4.48
CA LEU A 201 -15.35 -13.58 4.02
C LEU A 201 -15.46 -14.79 4.96
N GLN A 202 -15.50 -14.57 6.26
CA GLN A 202 -15.67 -15.64 7.24
C GLN A 202 -17.06 -16.28 7.14
N ASN A 203 -18.11 -15.49 6.96
CA ASN A 203 -19.46 -16.00 6.76
C ASN A 203 -19.55 -16.87 5.48
N ILE A 204 -18.91 -16.43 4.39
CA ILE A 204 -18.84 -17.19 3.15
C ILE A 204 -18.01 -18.47 3.33
N ALA A 205 -16.89 -18.40 4.05
CA ALA A 205 -16.03 -19.56 4.31
C ALA A 205 -16.72 -20.64 5.15
N GLU A 206 -17.59 -20.27 6.10
CA GLU A 206 -18.40 -21.22 6.88
C GLU A 206 -19.47 -21.91 6.04
N LEU A 207 -19.94 -21.26 4.97
CA LEU A 207 -20.96 -21.80 4.07
C LEU A 207 -20.40 -22.80 3.04
N ILE A 208 -19.06 -22.87 2.92
CA ILE A 208 -18.37 -23.68 1.92
C ILE A 208 -17.69 -24.86 2.63
N ASP A 209 -17.85 -26.07 2.10
CA ASP A 209 -17.19 -27.26 2.64
C ASP A 209 -15.66 -27.10 2.66
N GLY A 210 -15.03 -27.53 3.77
CA GLY A 210 -13.62 -27.27 4.08
C GLY A 210 -12.57 -27.87 3.11
N GLY A 211 -13.00 -28.65 2.12
CA GLY A 211 -12.16 -29.15 1.01
C GLY A 211 -12.22 -28.30 -0.26
N SER A 212 -13.05 -27.25 -0.31
CA SER A 212 -13.20 -26.43 -1.50
C SER A 212 -11.99 -25.53 -1.73
N TRP A 213 -11.50 -25.48 -2.96
CA TRP A 213 -10.45 -24.54 -3.39
C TRP A 213 -10.77 -23.08 -3.04
N LEU A 214 -12.06 -22.72 -2.92
CA LEU A 214 -12.52 -21.39 -2.53
C LEU A 214 -12.08 -21.01 -1.11
N HIS A 215 -11.93 -21.99 -0.21
CA HIS A 215 -11.49 -21.76 1.16
C HIS A 215 -10.04 -21.21 1.19
N GLY A 216 -9.15 -21.77 0.37
CA GLY A 216 -7.78 -21.26 0.22
C GLY A 216 -7.72 -19.86 -0.38
N GLN A 217 -8.63 -19.53 -1.29
CA GLN A 217 -8.73 -18.18 -1.87
C GLN A 217 -9.16 -17.14 -0.85
N ILE A 218 -10.16 -17.48 -0.03
CA ILE A 218 -10.62 -16.62 1.05
C ILE A 218 -9.48 -16.38 2.06
N GLY A 219 -8.73 -17.42 2.41
CA GLY A 219 -7.55 -17.30 3.29
C GLY A 219 -6.49 -16.33 2.74
N ASN A 220 -6.16 -16.43 1.45
CA ASN A 220 -5.18 -15.55 0.80
C ASN A 220 -5.64 -14.07 0.81
N VAL A 221 -6.93 -13.83 0.57
CA VAL A 221 -7.50 -12.48 0.62
C VAL A 221 -7.41 -11.91 2.04
N ARG A 222 -7.76 -12.70 3.07
CA ARG A 222 -7.66 -12.28 4.48
C ARG A 222 -6.23 -11.92 4.88
N GLN A 223 -5.25 -12.74 4.47
CA GLN A 223 -3.85 -12.49 4.80
C GLN A 223 -3.32 -11.19 4.16
N MET A 224 -3.80 -10.85 2.96
CA MET A 224 -3.46 -9.59 2.31
C MET A 224 -4.09 -8.38 3.02
N LEU A 225 -5.33 -8.51 3.49
CA LEU A 225 -6.06 -7.45 4.20
C LEU A 225 -5.46 -7.16 5.59
N ALA A 226 -4.70 -8.10 6.17
CA ALA A 226 -4.01 -7.92 7.44
C ALA A 226 -2.70 -7.10 7.35
N GLY A 227 -2.22 -6.80 6.13
CA GLY A 227 -0.99 -6.04 5.87
C GLY A 227 -1.22 -4.67 5.24
N PRO A 228 -0.16 -3.86 5.02
CA PRO A 228 -0.28 -2.60 4.31
C PRO A 228 -0.77 -2.84 2.88
N LEU A 229 -1.91 -2.26 2.53
CA LEU A 229 -2.53 -2.40 1.22
C LEU A 229 -1.70 -1.69 0.16
N ASP A 230 -0.92 -2.46 -0.61
CA ASP A 230 -0.27 -1.95 -1.80
C ASP A 230 -1.15 -2.15 -3.05
N ARG A 231 -1.05 -1.22 -4.01
CA ARG A 231 -1.85 -1.23 -5.25
C ARG A 231 -1.66 -2.51 -6.07
N THR A 232 -0.45 -3.03 -6.11
CA THR A 232 -0.08 -4.21 -6.93
C THR A 232 -0.72 -5.47 -6.37
N SER A 233 -0.72 -5.60 -5.05
CA SER A 233 -1.36 -6.69 -4.31
C SER A 233 -2.89 -6.60 -4.44
N LEU A 234 -3.47 -5.40 -4.36
CA LEU A 234 -4.91 -5.19 -4.64
C LEU A 234 -5.30 -5.58 -6.07
N GLU A 235 -4.52 -5.18 -7.08
CA GLU A 235 -4.79 -5.54 -8.48
C GLU A 235 -4.64 -7.05 -8.73
N ARG A 236 -3.67 -7.70 -8.08
CA ARG A 236 -3.51 -9.16 -8.13
C ARG A 236 -4.70 -9.88 -7.51
N THR A 237 -5.09 -9.51 -6.30
CA THR A 237 -6.24 -10.12 -5.59
C THR A 237 -7.55 -9.91 -6.34
N ARG A 238 -7.73 -8.74 -6.98
CA ARG A 238 -8.87 -8.50 -7.87
C ARG A 238 -8.91 -9.48 -9.04
N ASN A 239 -7.76 -9.76 -9.66
CA ASN A 239 -7.69 -10.69 -10.78
C ASN A 239 -7.94 -12.13 -10.31
N ASP A 240 -7.40 -12.52 -9.16
CA ASP A 240 -7.64 -13.83 -8.54
C ASP A 240 -9.13 -14.04 -8.24
N LEU A 241 -9.81 -13.02 -7.67
CA LEU A 241 -11.26 -13.07 -7.43
C LEU A 241 -12.08 -13.16 -8.73
N ARG A 242 -11.66 -12.51 -9.82
CA ARG A 242 -12.33 -12.64 -11.13
C ARG A 242 -12.23 -14.05 -11.68
N GLU A 243 -11.07 -14.67 -11.53
CA GLU A 243 -10.86 -16.07 -11.91
C GLU A 243 -11.72 -17.01 -11.06
N VAL A 244 -11.85 -16.73 -9.76
CA VAL A 244 -12.74 -17.48 -8.87
C VAL A 244 -14.19 -17.43 -9.34
N ILE A 245 -14.68 -16.22 -9.65
CA ILE A 245 -16.04 -16.00 -10.14
C ILE A 245 -16.28 -16.73 -11.45
N TYR A 246 -15.30 -16.71 -12.37
CA TYR A 246 -15.40 -17.42 -13.64
C TYR A 246 -15.55 -18.93 -13.44
N ARG A 247 -14.67 -19.53 -12.63
CA ARG A 247 -14.71 -20.96 -12.29
C ARG A 247 -16.00 -21.38 -11.61
N GLN A 248 -16.49 -20.57 -10.66
CA GLN A 248 -17.78 -20.79 -10.01
C GLN A 248 -18.93 -20.75 -11.03
N GLY A 249 -18.86 -19.85 -12.01
CA GLY A 249 -19.85 -19.76 -13.09
C GLY A 249 -19.92 -21.04 -13.93
N VAL A 250 -18.77 -21.57 -14.35
CA VAL A 250 -18.68 -22.81 -15.13
C VAL A 250 -19.22 -24.01 -14.35
N LEU A 251 -18.83 -24.15 -13.08
CA LEU A 251 -19.30 -25.24 -12.23
C LEU A 251 -20.82 -25.17 -11.99
N LYS A 252 -21.33 -23.97 -11.68
CA LYS A 252 -22.78 -23.77 -11.49
C LYS A 252 -23.57 -24.12 -12.75
N GLN A 253 -23.08 -23.70 -13.92
CA GLN A 253 -23.71 -24.06 -15.18
C GLN A 253 -23.74 -25.58 -15.39
N GLY A 254 -22.63 -26.29 -15.14
CA GLY A 254 -22.59 -27.75 -15.24
C GLY A 254 -23.56 -28.45 -14.27
N ILE A 255 -23.70 -27.94 -13.05
CA ILE A 255 -24.67 -28.45 -12.07
C ILE A 255 -26.11 -28.19 -12.53
N ASP A 256 -26.42 -27.01 -13.05
CA ASP A 256 -27.75 -26.65 -13.51
C ASP A 256 -28.15 -27.47 -14.76
N GLU A 257 -27.21 -27.71 -15.68
CA GLU A 257 -27.39 -28.60 -16.84
C GLU A 257 -27.64 -30.05 -16.41
N SER A 258 -26.86 -30.56 -15.45
CA SER A 258 -27.06 -31.91 -14.90
C SER A 258 -28.41 -32.06 -14.18
N LYS A 259 -28.81 -31.06 -13.39
CA LYS A 259 -30.14 -31.03 -12.74
C LYS A 259 -31.29 -30.99 -13.74
N ALA A 260 -31.14 -30.24 -14.83
CA ALA A 260 -32.13 -30.19 -15.90
C ALA A 260 -32.25 -31.56 -16.58
N ALA A 261 -31.13 -32.16 -16.98
CA ALA A 261 -31.10 -33.50 -17.57
C ALA A 261 -31.73 -34.56 -16.64
N MET A 262 -31.42 -34.52 -15.34
CA MET A 262 -32.02 -35.44 -14.37
C MET A 262 -33.54 -35.24 -14.24
N ARG A 263 -34.01 -33.99 -14.25
CA ARG A 263 -35.46 -33.70 -14.20
C ARG A 263 -36.17 -34.28 -15.42
N ASP A 264 -35.62 -34.07 -16.61
CA ASP A 264 -36.20 -34.55 -17.86
C ASP A 264 -36.24 -36.09 -17.87
N LEU A 265 -35.15 -36.74 -17.47
CA LEU A 265 -35.10 -38.20 -17.31
C LEU A 265 -36.12 -38.72 -16.28
N MET A 266 -36.36 -38.00 -15.18
CA MET A 266 -37.37 -38.38 -14.19
C MET A 266 -38.78 -38.23 -14.72
N VAL A 267 -39.08 -37.18 -15.49
CA VAL A 267 -40.40 -36.98 -16.12
C VAL A 267 -40.66 -38.13 -17.10
N ASP A 268 -39.71 -38.43 -17.98
CA ASP A 268 -39.80 -39.55 -18.93
C ASP A 268 -39.97 -40.89 -18.21
N PHE A 269 -39.28 -41.10 -17.10
CA PHE A 269 -39.41 -42.31 -16.29
C PHE A 269 -40.81 -42.44 -15.67
N VAL A 270 -41.37 -41.36 -15.11
CA VAL A 270 -42.69 -41.36 -14.47
C VAL A 270 -43.79 -41.62 -15.50
N GLU A 271 -43.76 -40.93 -16.65
CA GLU A 271 -44.71 -41.19 -17.74
C GLU A 271 -44.66 -42.64 -18.22
N GLN A 272 -43.46 -43.24 -18.21
CA GLN A 272 -43.27 -44.61 -18.64
C GLN A 272 -43.76 -45.64 -17.62
N VAL A 273 -43.54 -45.41 -16.32
CA VAL A 273 -44.09 -46.27 -15.25
C VAL A 273 -45.62 -46.21 -15.26
N ASP A 274 -46.20 -45.02 -15.44
CA ASP A 274 -47.65 -44.82 -15.53
C ASP A 274 -48.25 -45.55 -16.76
N GLY A 275 -47.64 -45.37 -17.93
CA GLY A 275 -48.06 -46.07 -19.15
C GLY A 275 -47.93 -47.60 -19.06
N MET A 276 -46.89 -48.10 -18.38
CA MET A 276 -46.70 -49.54 -18.17
C MET A 276 -47.69 -50.11 -17.14
N ALA A 277 -47.99 -49.37 -16.07
CA ALA A 277 -48.97 -49.76 -15.06
C ALA A 277 -50.39 -49.84 -15.65
N SER A 278 -50.78 -48.84 -16.45
CA SER A 278 -52.07 -48.81 -17.15
C SER A 278 -52.22 -49.99 -18.12
N GLN A 279 -51.24 -50.21 -19.00
CA GLN A 279 -51.27 -51.30 -19.99
C GLN A 279 -51.19 -52.70 -19.37
N THR A 280 -50.44 -52.86 -18.28
CA THR A 280 -50.39 -54.14 -17.54
C THR A 280 -51.72 -54.42 -16.85
N GLY A 281 -52.41 -53.38 -16.35
CA GLY A 281 -53.78 -53.48 -15.84
C GLY A 281 -54.77 -53.96 -16.91
N GLU A 282 -54.76 -53.32 -18.09
CA GLU A 282 -55.61 -53.73 -19.22
C GLU A 282 -55.35 -55.17 -19.69
N TYR A 283 -54.08 -55.59 -19.71
CA TYR A 283 -53.70 -56.97 -20.04
C TYR A 283 -54.20 -57.96 -18.98
N HIS A 284 -54.11 -57.61 -17.69
CA HIS A 284 -54.62 -58.43 -16.59
C HIS A 284 -56.14 -58.63 -16.70
N ASP A 285 -56.89 -57.56 -16.99
CA ASP A 285 -58.34 -57.61 -17.22
C ASP A 285 -58.69 -58.46 -18.44
N ARG A 286 -57.91 -58.35 -19.52
CA ARG A 286 -58.07 -59.20 -20.71
C ARG A 286 -57.81 -60.67 -20.40
N ILE A 287 -56.76 -61.02 -19.64
CA ILE A 287 -56.51 -62.39 -19.17
C ILE A 287 -57.70 -62.92 -18.36
N ALA A 288 -58.24 -62.11 -17.45
CA ALA A 288 -59.42 -62.49 -16.68
C ALA A 288 -60.63 -62.75 -17.59
N SER A 289 -60.82 -61.91 -18.62
CA SER A 289 -61.87 -62.09 -19.63
C SER A 289 -61.67 -63.37 -20.46
N TYR A 290 -60.42 -63.69 -20.82
CA TYR A 290 -60.08 -64.92 -21.53
C TYR A 290 -60.38 -66.16 -20.69
N ALA A 291 -60.09 -66.14 -19.38
CA ALA A 291 -60.44 -67.23 -18.47
C ALA A 291 -61.96 -67.46 -18.38
N VAL A 292 -62.78 -66.40 -18.45
CA VAL A 292 -64.25 -66.52 -18.52
C VAL A 292 -64.70 -67.07 -19.88
N ALA A 293 -64.18 -66.53 -20.97
CA ALA A 293 -64.55 -66.92 -22.34
C ALA A 293 -64.17 -68.37 -22.65
N VAL A 294 -63.05 -68.87 -22.13
CA VAL A 294 -62.63 -70.28 -22.23
C VAL A 294 -63.66 -71.21 -21.57
N ARG A 295 -64.22 -70.83 -20.41
CA ARG A 295 -65.27 -71.62 -19.74
C ARG A 295 -66.60 -71.64 -20.49
N GLN A 296 -66.85 -70.64 -21.33
CA GLN A 296 -68.11 -70.48 -22.08
C GLN A 296 -68.01 -70.93 -23.55
N ALA A 297 -66.81 -71.29 -24.01
CA ALA A 297 -66.57 -71.73 -25.38
C ALA A 297 -67.37 -73.00 -25.71
N ARG A 298 -68.11 -72.98 -26.82
CA ARG A 298 -69.00 -74.08 -27.23
C ARG A 298 -68.42 -74.91 -28.37
N SER A 299 -67.33 -74.46 -28.98
CA SER A 299 -66.66 -75.16 -30.07
C SER A 299 -65.14 -75.04 -30.00
N LEU A 300 -64.46 -75.98 -30.68
CA LEU A 300 -63.00 -75.96 -30.84
C LEU A 300 -62.54 -74.73 -31.65
N ALA A 301 -63.41 -74.19 -32.53
CA ALA A 301 -63.13 -72.97 -33.28
C ALA A 301 -63.10 -71.73 -32.37
N ASP A 302 -64.01 -71.62 -31.40
CA ASP A 302 -64.02 -70.52 -30.42
C ASP A 302 -62.75 -70.53 -29.56
N LEU A 303 -62.32 -71.73 -29.11
CA LEU A 303 -61.07 -71.93 -28.39
C LEU A 303 -59.85 -71.55 -29.22
N GLY A 304 -59.85 -71.89 -30.52
CA GLY A 304 -58.79 -71.49 -31.44
C GLY A 304 -58.66 -69.97 -31.59
N GLN A 305 -59.79 -69.24 -31.70
CA GLN A 305 -59.79 -67.78 -31.75
C GLN A 305 -59.34 -67.13 -30.43
N LEU A 306 -59.73 -67.68 -29.29
CA LEU A 306 -59.29 -67.21 -27.97
C LEU A 306 -57.78 -67.40 -27.79
N LEU A 307 -57.25 -68.59 -28.14
CA LEU A 307 -55.81 -68.86 -28.08
C LEU A 307 -55.02 -67.89 -28.97
N GLN A 308 -55.53 -67.62 -30.17
CA GLN A 308 -54.88 -66.68 -31.09
C GLN A 308 -54.89 -65.24 -30.55
N SER A 309 -55.96 -64.84 -29.87
CA SER A 309 -56.06 -63.53 -29.21
C SER A 309 -55.09 -63.41 -28.02
N VAL A 310 -54.98 -64.44 -27.19
CA VAL A 310 -54.01 -64.50 -26.08
C VAL A 310 -52.58 -64.41 -26.63
N LEU A 311 -52.23 -65.19 -27.66
CA LEU A 311 -50.89 -65.17 -28.26
C LEU A 311 -50.55 -63.80 -28.86
N GLN A 312 -51.51 -63.14 -29.51
CA GLN A 312 -51.32 -61.78 -30.04
C GLN A 312 -51.09 -60.76 -28.93
N ASP A 313 -51.86 -60.82 -27.85
CA ASP A 313 -51.72 -59.91 -26.72
C ASP A 313 -50.42 -60.14 -25.95
N THR A 314 -50.03 -61.40 -25.71
CA THR A 314 -48.75 -61.73 -25.09
C THR A 314 -47.58 -61.26 -25.97
N ALA A 315 -47.66 -61.40 -27.29
CA ALA A 315 -46.64 -60.89 -28.21
C ALA A 315 -46.53 -59.35 -28.19
N ARG A 316 -47.67 -58.65 -28.07
CA ARG A 316 -47.68 -57.18 -27.90
C ARG A 316 -47.03 -56.76 -26.59
N LEU A 317 -47.39 -57.39 -25.47
CA LEU A 317 -46.80 -57.12 -24.17
C LEU A 317 -45.29 -57.38 -24.16
N GLN A 318 -44.84 -58.47 -24.78
CA GLN A 318 -43.41 -58.79 -24.89
C GLN A 318 -42.66 -57.74 -25.72
N SER A 319 -43.21 -57.32 -26.86
CA SER A 319 -42.60 -56.26 -27.68
C SER A 319 -42.54 -54.93 -26.93
N GLN A 320 -43.52 -54.61 -26.10
CA GLN A 320 -43.54 -53.40 -25.29
C GLN A 320 -42.51 -53.47 -24.16
N ALA A 321 -42.44 -54.60 -23.45
CA ALA A 321 -41.45 -54.83 -22.40
C ALA A 321 -40.01 -54.71 -22.93
N LEU A 322 -39.74 -55.23 -24.14
CA LEU A 322 -38.45 -55.09 -24.79
C LEU A 322 -38.12 -53.61 -25.11
N ARG A 323 -39.07 -52.85 -25.68
CA ARG A 323 -38.88 -51.42 -25.95
C ARG A 323 -38.67 -50.61 -24.68
N ALA A 324 -39.42 -50.90 -23.62
CA ALA A 324 -39.26 -50.24 -22.32
C ALA A 324 -37.88 -50.52 -21.72
N ARG A 325 -37.40 -51.77 -21.80
CA ARG A 325 -36.07 -52.17 -21.37
C ARG A 325 -34.97 -51.44 -22.15
N ASP A 326 -35.08 -51.40 -23.48
CA ASP A 326 -34.07 -50.77 -24.33
C ASP A 326 -34.00 -49.25 -24.08
N ARG A 327 -35.14 -48.58 -23.85
CA ARG A 327 -35.18 -47.16 -23.46
C ARG A 327 -34.61 -46.90 -22.06
N LEU A 328 -34.93 -47.74 -21.07
CA LEU A 328 -34.33 -47.65 -19.73
C LEU A 328 -32.81 -47.82 -19.78
N SER A 329 -32.33 -48.70 -20.65
CA SER A 329 -30.89 -48.85 -20.89
C SER A 329 -30.27 -47.58 -21.47
N SER A 330 -30.96 -46.90 -22.39
CA SER A 330 -30.50 -45.62 -22.97
C SER A 330 -30.48 -44.49 -21.93
N ALA A 331 -31.58 -44.30 -21.20
CA ALA A 331 -31.69 -43.29 -20.14
C ALA A 331 -30.61 -43.48 -19.07
N ARG A 332 -30.34 -44.74 -18.67
CA ARG A 332 -29.27 -45.06 -17.74
C ARG A 332 -27.89 -44.71 -18.32
N ALA A 333 -27.65 -44.95 -19.60
CA ALA A 333 -26.39 -44.61 -20.26
C ALA A 333 -26.19 -43.08 -20.31
N GLU A 334 -27.24 -42.33 -20.60
CA GLU A 334 -27.22 -40.85 -20.60
C GLU A 334 -26.94 -40.27 -19.21
N ALA A 335 -27.60 -40.80 -18.17
CA ALA A 335 -27.35 -40.40 -16.79
C ALA A 335 -25.89 -40.65 -16.37
N LEU A 336 -25.34 -41.83 -16.69
CA LEU A 336 -23.95 -42.16 -16.43
C LEU A 336 -22.99 -41.24 -17.20
N ALA A 337 -23.30 -40.89 -18.45
CA ALA A 337 -22.49 -39.98 -19.25
C ALA A 337 -22.50 -38.55 -18.66
N ALA A 338 -23.65 -38.07 -18.20
CA ALA A 338 -23.77 -36.78 -17.53
C ALA A 338 -22.98 -36.74 -16.22
N GLU A 339 -23.07 -37.80 -15.41
CA GLU A 339 -22.31 -37.93 -14.16
C GLU A 339 -20.79 -37.96 -14.41
N GLN A 340 -20.35 -38.69 -15.44
CA GLN A 340 -18.95 -38.68 -15.87
C GLN A 340 -18.49 -37.31 -16.37
N ARG A 341 -19.37 -36.56 -17.06
CA ARG A 341 -19.08 -35.20 -17.52
C ARG A 341 -18.83 -34.26 -16.35
N VAL A 342 -19.66 -34.34 -15.31
CA VAL A 342 -19.48 -33.56 -14.07
C VAL A 342 -18.15 -33.92 -13.40
N GLN A 343 -17.88 -35.21 -13.19
CA GLN A 343 -16.62 -35.66 -12.59
C GLN A 343 -15.38 -35.28 -13.42
N GLN A 344 -15.50 -35.19 -14.75
CA GLN A 344 -14.42 -34.75 -15.61
C GLN A 344 -14.18 -33.25 -15.45
N LEU A 345 -15.24 -32.43 -15.44
CA LEU A 345 -15.13 -30.98 -15.22
C LEU A 345 -14.55 -30.66 -13.83
N GLU A 346 -14.96 -31.41 -12.80
CA GLU A 346 -14.38 -31.28 -11.45
C GLU A 346 -12.87 -31.56 -11.45
N ARG A 347 -12.43 -32.63 -12.12
CA ARG A 347 -11.01 -32.97 -12.26
C ARG A 347 -10.23 -31.94 -13.06
N GLU A 348 -10.76 -31.47 -14.19
CA GLU A 348 -10.13 -30.43 -15.00
C GLU A 348 -9.98 -29.12 -14.20
N LEU A 349 -10.96 -28.80 -13.34
CA LEU A 349 -10.90 -27.64 -12.46
C LEU A 349 -9.82 -27.79 -11.38
N GLU A 350 -9.69 -29.00 -10.82
CA GLU A 350 -8.69 -29.35 -9.81
C GLU A 350 -7.26 -29.39 -10.40
N GLU A 351 -7.09 -29.95 -11.60
CA GLU A 351 -5.84 -29.95 -12.36
C GLU A 351 -5.43 -28.54 -12.79
N ALA A 352 -6.36 -27.73 -13.31
CA ALA A 352 -6.10 -26.32 -13.59
C ALA A 352 -5.76 -25.54 -12.30
N GLY A 353 -6.28 -25.98 -11.15
CA GLY A 353 -5.89 -25.48 -9.83
C GLY A 353 -4.46 -25.89 -9.44
N SER A 354 -4.06 -27.14 -9.69
CA SER A 354 -2.73 -27.66 -9.31
C SER A 354 -1.60 -27.13 -10.19
N GLN A 355 -1.85 -26.95 -11.50
CA GLN A 355 -0.93 -26.30 -12.43
C GLN A 355 -0.65 -24.83 -12.04
N LEU A 356 -1.60 -24.19 -11.36
CA LEU A 356 -1.42 -22.84 -10.78
C LEU A 356 -0.69 -22.84 -9.44
N ARG A 357 -0.34 -23.99 -8.84
CA ARG A 357 0.45 -24.09 -7.59
C ARG A 357 1.93 -24.42 -7.83
N THR A 358 2.29 -24.78 -9.05
CA THR A 358 3.67 -25.14 -9.42
C THR A 358 4.24 -24.10 -10.39
N ASP A 359 5.55 -23.91 -10.32
CA ASP A 359 6.28 -23.08 -11.27
C ASP A 359 6.56 -23.92 -12.53
N PRO A 360 6.12 -23.48 -13.72
CA PRO A 360 6.20 -24.29 -14.93
C PRO A 360 7.63 -24.50 -15.45
N LEU A 361 8.58 -23.66 -15.02
CA LEU A 361 9.98 -23.77 -15.42
C LEU A 361 10.72 -24.83 -14.57
N THR A 362 10.50 -24.82 -13.26
CA THR A 362 11.27 -25.63 -12.31
C THR A 362 10.50 -26.84 -11.76
N GLY A 363 9.18 -26.89 -11.92
CA GLY A 363 8.31 -27.91 -11.31
C GLY A 363 8.18 -27.81 -9.79
N ALA A 364 8.87 -26.86 -9.16
CA ALA A 364 8.75 -26.57 -7.74
C ALA A 364 7.39 -25.92 -7.42
N LEU A 365 7.02 -25.85 -6.13
CA LEU A 365 5.88 -25.03 -5.75
C LEU A 365 6.17 -23.57 -6.11
N ASN A 366 5.24 -22.94 -6.82
CA ASN A 366 5.33 -21.51 -7.03
C ASN A 366 5.03 -20.77 -5.72
N ARG A 367 5.23 -19.45 -5.72
CA ARG A 367 5.09 -18.61 -4.52
C ARG A 367 3.77 -18.87 -3.77
N ARG A 368 2.68 -19.10 -4.51
CA ARG A 368 1.35 -19.35 -3.94
C ARG A 368 1.22 -20.75 -3.36
N GLY A 369 1.69 -21.78 -4.08
CA GLY A 369 1.75 -23.15 -3.56
C GLY A 369 2.62 -23.28 -2.31
N LEU A 370 3.74 -22.55 -2.24
CA LEU A 370 4.61 -22.52 -1.07
C LEU A 370 3.94 -21.84 0.14
N GLN A 371 3.22 -20.73 -0.08
CA GLN A 371 2.53 -20.00 0.99
C GLN A 371 1.45 -20.86 1.66
N GLU A 372 0.66 -21.58 0.86
CA GLU A 372 -0.38 -22.49 1.36
C GLU A 372 0.25 -23.65 2.15
N LEU A 373 1.29 -24.29 1.61
CA LEU A 373 1.99 -25.38 2.31
C LEU A 373 2.62 -24.94 3.63
N LEU A 374 3.15 -23.71 3.68
CA LEU A 374 3.72 -23.16 4.90
C LEU A 374 2.64 -22.86 5.95
N ALA A 375 1.47 -22.36 5.54
CA ALA A 375 0.34 -22.11 6.42
C ALA A 375 -0.18 -23.41 7.05
N ASP A 376 -0.33 -24.47 6.25
CA ASP A 376 -0.74 -25.79 6.73
C ASP A 376 0.29 -26.40 7.70
N ALA A 377 1.57 -26.32 7.34
CA ALA A 377 2.66 -26.82 8.17
C ALA A 377 2.71 -26.08 9.52
N MET A 378 2.54 -24.76 9.52
CA MET A 378 2.47 -23.96 10.76
C MET A 378 1.27 -24.31 11.63
N GLY A 379 0.10 -24.57 11.03
CA GLY A 379 -1.11 -24.96 11.76
C GLY A 379 -1.03 -26.35 12.39
N ALA A 380 -0.32 -27.29 11.75
CA ALA A 380 -0.17 -28.67 12.21
C ALA A 380 1.10 -28.92 13.06
N ALA A 381 2.02 -27.95 13.12
CA ALA A 381 3.32 -28.12 13.76
C ALA A 381 3.23 -28.33 15.27
N ARG A 382 3.70 -29.49 15.72
CA ARG A 382 3.95 -29.80 17.15
C ARG A 382 5.42 -29.63 17.56
N ALA A 383 6.28 -29.31 16.61
CA ALA A 383 7.72 -29.11 16.79
C ALA A 383 8.19 -27.86 16.01
N PRO A 384 9.37 -27.28 16.33
CA PRO A 384 9.86 -26.08 15.65
C PRO A 384 10.07 -26.32 14.14
N LEU A 385 9.53 -25.42 13.32
CA LEU A 385 9.74 -25.40 11.86
C LEU A 385 10.94 -24.52 11.51
N GLY A 386 11.75 -24.97 10.54
CA GLY A 386 12.84 -24.20 9.96
C GLY A 386 12.57 -23.88 8.49
N ILE A 387 12.94 -22.68 8.05
CA ILE A 387 12.82 -22.24 6.65
C ILE A 387 14.22 -21.91 6.13
N ALA A 388 14.56 -22.44 4.95
CA ALA A 388 15.77 -22.08 4.23
C ALA A 388 15.40 -21.29 2.97
N MET A 389 16.12 -20.20 2.72
CA MET A 389 15.93 -19.36 1.53
C MET A 389 17.22 -19.41 0.70
N LEU A 390 17.07 -19.72 -0.58
CA LEU A 390 18.17 -19.78 -1.54
C LEU A 390 17.91 -18.74 -2.64
N ASP A 391 18.94 -18.01 -3.02
CA ASP A 391 18.93 -17.04 -4.12
C ASP A 391 20.13 -17.30 -5.04
N LEU A 392 19.97 -17.01 -6.33
CA LEU A 392 21.04 -17.18 -7.32
C LEU A 392 21.84 -15.88 -7.44
N ASP A 393 23.07 -15.91 -6.93
CA ASP A 393 23.96 -14.76 -7.01
C ASP A 393 24.22 -14.34 -8.46
N HIS A 394 24.17 -13.03 -8.70
CA HIS A 394 24.49 -12.41 -10.01
C HIS A 394 23.67 -12.94 -11.21
N PHE A 395 22.50 -13.53 -11.00
CA PHE A 395 21.67 -14.12 -12.06
C PHE A 395 21.33 -13.17 -13.22
N SER A 396 21.24 -11.86 -12.96
CA SER A 396 21.07 -10.84 -14.01
C SER A 396 22.20 -10.81 -15.05
N GLN A 397 23.45 -11.11 -14.64
CA GLN A 397 24.60 -11.21 -15.55
C GLN A 397 24.49 -12.48 -16.41
N THR A 398 24.11 -13.61 -15.80
CA THR A 398 23.84 -14.86 -16.54
C THR A 398 22.77 -14.68 -17.62
N LYS A 399 21.68 -13.96 -17.32
CA LYS A 399 20.66 -13.61 -18.32
C LYS A 399 21.17 -12.68 -19.42
N ALA A 400 22.10 -11.78 -19.10
CA ALA A 400 22.69 -10.87 -20.08
C ALA A 400 23.65 -11.61 -21.04
N ASP A 401 24.42 -12.56 -20.52
CA ASP A 401 25.46 -13.27 -21.28
C ASP A 401 24.89 -14.43 -22.13
N TYR A 402 23.89 -15.15 -21.61
CA TYR A 402 23.34 -16.36 -22.25
C TYR A 402 21.89 -16.19 -22.75
N GLY A 403 21.31 -15.00 -22.57
CA GLY A 403 19.93 -14.71 -22.93
C GLY A 403 18.91 -15.38 -22.00
N HIS A 404 17.62 -15.10 -22.22
CA HIS A 404 16.53 -15.60 -21.37
C HIS A 404 16.52 -17.14 -21.25
N ALA A 405 16.64 -17.86 -22.36
CA ALA A 405 16.65 -19.33 -22.36
C ALA A 405 17.88 -19.93 -21.67
N GLY A 406 19.04 -19.24 -21.72
CA GLY A 406 20.24 -19.66 -21.00
C GLY A 406 20.12 -19.43 -19.49
N GLY A 407 19.47 -18.35 -19.07
CA GLY A 407 19.12 -18.11 -17.67
C GLY A 407 18.08 -19.09 -17.13
N ASP A 408 17.17 -19.57 -17.98
CA ASP A 408 16.14 -20.53 -17.57
C ASP A 408 16.69 -21.96 -17.31
N HIS A 409 17.88 -22.28 -17.83
CA HIS A 409 18.52 -23.59 -17.69
C HIS A 409 19.63 -23.65 -16.61
N ALA A 410 20.18 -22.49 -16.22
CA ALA A 410 21.25 -22.36 -15.22
C ALA A 410 20.70 -22.43 -13.80
#